data_AF-A0A4U6UTF0-F1
#
_entry.id   AF-A0A4U6UTF0-F1
#
_cell.length_a   1.000
_cell.length_b   1.000
_cell.length_c   1.000
_cell.angle_alpha   90.00
_cell.angle_beta   90.00
_cell.angle_gamma   90.00
#
_symmetry.space_group_name_H-M   'P 1'
#
loop_
_entity.id
_entity.type
_entity.pdbx_description
1 polymer ?
#
loop_
_entity_poly.entity_id
_entity_poly.type
_entity_poly.pdbx_seq_one_letter_code
_entity_poly.pdbx_strand_id
1 'polypeptide(L)'
;MRERADELKGEVRQMFGADRAMSVSAMVNLVDELERLGVDNHFREEISAALSRIHSEGLDVGMSNDLHIVALRFCLLRQHGFWVPSDVFDKFRDETGSFSKDLRNDPRGLLSLYNAAHMAVPGLMMLQFLHTRGPKSH
;
A
#
# COMPACT_ATOMS: atom_id res chain seq x y z
N MET A 1 -8.11 27.78 12.78
CA MET A 1 -7.62 26.89 11.69
C MET A 1 -6.48 25.98 12.14
N ARG A 2 -5.42 26.49 12.79
CA ARG A 2 -4.30 25.64 13.26
C ARG A 2 -4.68 24.64 14.36
N GLU A 3 -5.41 25.10 15.38
CA GLU A 3 -5.86 24.27 16.50
C GLU A 3 -6.65 23.03 16.04
N ARG A 4 -7.71 23.25 15.25
CA ARG A 4 -8.48 22.16 14.62
C ARG A 4 -7.63 21.21 13.76
N ALA A 5 -6.62 21.73 13.06
CA ALA A 5 -5.73 20.90 12.25
C ALA A 5 -4.83 20.01 13.13
N ASP A 6 -4.39 20.51 14.27
CA ASP A 6 -3.57 19.75 15.21
C ASP A 6 -4.40 18.72 15.99
N GLU A 7 -5.66 19.04 16.31
CA GLU A 7 -6.65 18.07 16.83
C GLU A 7 -6.86 16.89 15.86
N LEU A 8 -7.16 17.18 14.59
CA LEU A 8 -7.37 16.16 13.56
C LEU A 8 -6.12 15.30 13.33
N LYS A 9 -4.91 15.90 13.37
CA LYS A 9 -3.67 15.12 13.33
C LYS A 9 -3.56 14.19 14.53
N GLY A 10 -3.96 14.64 15.71
CA GLY A 10 -4.02 13.80 16.92
C GLY A 10 -4.95 12.60 16.75
N GLU A 11 -6.12 12.77 16.13
CA GLU A 11 -7.05 11.69 15.83
C GLU A 11 -6.46 10.66 14.86
N VAL A 12 -5.84 11.12 13.76
CA VAL A 12 -5.18 10.22 12.79
C VAL A 12 -4.05 9.43 13.45
N ARG A 13 -3.26 10.05 14.33
CA ARG A 13 -2.23 9.32 15.10
C ARG A 13 -2.82 8.27 16.02
N GLN A 14 -3.97 8.54 16.62
CA GLN A 14 -4.69 7.55 17.41
C GLN A 14 -5.18 6.39 16.55
N MET A 15 -5.56 6.61 15.28
CA MET A 15 -5.91 5.51 14.38
C MET A 15 -4.76 4.52 14.17
N PHE A 16 -3.49 4.97 14.22
CA PHE A 16 -2.32 4.10 14.17
C PHE A 16 -2.01 3.40 15.51
N GLY A 17 -2.23 4.08 16.64
CA GLY A 17 -1.78 3.63 17.98
C GLY A 17 -2.84 2.96 18.86
N ALA A 18 -4.13 3.26 18.67
CA ALA A 18 -5.21 2.86 19.57
C ALA A 18 -5.58 1.38 19.44
N ASP A 19 -5.19 0.71 18.36
CA ASP A 19 -5.69 -0.64 18.11
C ASP A 19 -4.57 -1.62 17.74
N ARG A 20 -4.20 -2.45 18.72
CA ARG A 20 -3.61 -3.76 18.41
C ARG A 20 -4.58 -4.65 17.61
N ALA A 21 -5.83 -4.22 17.36
CA ALA A 21 -6.82 -4.92 16.54
C ALA A 21 -7.09 -4.31 15.15
N MET A 22 -6.42 -3.23 14.72
CA MET A 22 -6.60 -2.75 13.33
C MET A 22 -6.13 -3.84 12.36
N SER A 23 -7.03 -4.29 11.49
CA SER A 23 -6.68 -5.27 10.46
C SER A 23 -5.65 -4.68 9.50
N VAL A 24 -4.78 -5.53 8.96
CA VAL A 24 -3.79 -5.09 7.96
C VAL A 24 -4.47 -4.45 6.74
N SER A 25 -5.66 -4.89 6.35
CA SER A 25 -6.43 -4.28 5.27
C SER A 25 -6.85 -2.83 5.58
N ALA A 26 -7.30 -2.55 6.80
CA ALA A 26 -7.63 -1.19 7.22
C ALA A 26 -6.38 -0.31 7.27
N MET A 27 -5.26 -0.87 7.72
CA MET A 27 -3.98 -0.17 7.77
C MET A 27 -3.44 0.19 6.37
N VAL A 28 -3.55 -0.74 5.41
CA VAL A 28 -3.18 -0.50 4.00
C VAL A 28 -4.02 0.63 3.41
N ASN A 29 -5.34 0.65 3.65
CA ASN A 29 -6.20 1.73 3.17
C ASN A 29 -5.87 3.08 3.82
N LEU A 30 -5.60 3.10 5.13
CA LEU A 30 -5.25 4.33 5.83
C LEU A 30 -3.96 4.95 5.27
N VAL A 31 -2.93 4.13 5.05
CA VAL A 31 -1.67 4.62 4.47
C VAL A 31 -1.87 5.13 3.05
N ASP A 32 -2.59 4.39 2.19
CA ASP A 32 -2.90 4.84 0.83
C ASP A 32 -3.67 6.17 0.84
N GLU A 33 -4.66 6.32 1.71
CA GLU A 33 -5.48 7.53 1.77
C GLU A 33 -4.65 8.75 2.22
N LEU A 34 -3.75 8.57 3.20
CA LEU A 34 -2.85 9.65 3.63
C LEU A 34 -1.87 10.07 2.53
N GLU A 35 -1.33 9.13 1.77
CA GLU A 35 -0.45 9.42 0.63
C GLU A 35 -1.19 10.10 -0.52
N ARG A 36 -2.39 9.61 -0.87
CA ARG A 36 -3.22 10.19 -1.94
C ARG A 36 -3.70 11.60 -1.60
N LEU A 37 -3.90 11.90 -0.32
CA LEU A 37 -4.20 13.24 0.18
C LEU A 37 -2.95 14.13 0.28
N GLY A 38 -1.74 13.59 0.15
CA GLY A 38 -0.47 14.34 0.23
C GLY A 38 -0.15 14.87 1.64
N VAL A 39 -0.70 14.22 2.68
CA VAL A 39 -0.53 14.62 4.09
C VAL A 39 0.31 13.63 4.90
N ASP A 40 0.80 12.58 4.24
CA ASP A 40 1.70 11.53 4.75
C ASP A 40 2.93 12.09 5.47
N ASN A 41 3.43 13.25 5.03
CA ASN A 41 4.56 13.93 5.65
C ASN A 41 4.37 14.27 7.14
N HIS A 42 3.14 14.37 7.62
CA HIS A 42 2.83 14.62 9.04
C HIS A 42 2.87 13.36 9.92
N PHE A 43 2.92 12.18 9.30
CA PHE A 43 2.75 10.89 9.96
C PHE A 43 3.86 9.89 9.57
N ARG A 44 5.06 10.38 9.25
CA ARG A 44 6.15 9.55 8.71
C ARG A 44 6.55 8.39 9.61
N GLU A 45 6.57 8.61 10.93
CA GLU A 45 6.95 7.58 11.90
C GLU A 45 5.87 6.51 12.00
N GLU A 46 4.60 6.93 12.05
CA GLU A 46 3.43 6.08 12.10
C GLU A 46 3.29 5.24 10.82
N ILE A 47 3.49 5.85 9.65
CA ILE A 47 3.50 5.16 8.36
C ILE A 47 4.65 4.16 8.27
N SER A 48 5.86 4.53 8.71
CA SER A 48 7.00 3.60 8.72
C SER A 48 6.74 2.37 9.61
N ALA A 49 6.12 2.57 10.78
CA ALA A 49 5.72 1.49 11.67
C ALA A 49 4.61 0.62 11.05
N ALA A 50 3.62 1.25 10.42
CA ALA A 50 2.53 0.57 9.71
C ALA A 50 3.04 -0.30 8.56
N LEU A 51 3.93 0.22 7.71
CA LEU A 51 4.54 -0.53 6.60
C LEU A 51 5.33 -1.74 7.09
N SER A 52 6.06 -1.58 8.21
CA SER A 52 6.78 -2.69 8.83
C SER A 52 5.84 -3.81 9.27
N ARG A 53 4.69 -3.46 9.86
CA ARG A 53 3.63 -4.43 10.25
C ARG A 53 2.97 -5.08 9.03
N ILE A 54 2.59 -4.29 8.03
CA ILE A 54 2.01 -4.78 6.76
C ILE A 54 2.97 -5.76 6.06
N HIS A 55 4.27 -5.52 6.15
CA HIS A 55 5.29 -6.41 5.62
C HIS A 55 5.38 -7.72 6.43
N SER A 56 5.49 -7.65 7.76
CA SER A 56 5.63 -8.83 8.64
C SER A 56 4.39 -9.71 8.71
N GLU A 57 3.20 -9.10 8.75
CA GLU A 57 1.90 -9.80 8.79
C GLU A 57 1.45 -10.24 7.38
N GLY A 58 2.36 -10.15 6.40
CA GLY A 58 2.12 -10.32 4.97
C GLY A 58 1.54 -11.66 4.53
N LEU A 59 1.70 -12.71 5.33
CA LEU A 59 1.10 -14.01 5.07
C LEU A 59 -0.43 -13.94 5.15
N ASP A 60 -0.99 -13.16 6.07
CA ASP A 60 -2.45 -13.10 6.27
C ASP A 60 -3.15 -12.27 5.18
N VAL A 61 -2.54 -11.16 4.73
CA VAL A 61 -3.04 -10.38 3.59
C VAL A 61 -2.77 -11.05 2.25
N GLY A 62 -1.65 -11.78 2.15
CA GLY A 62 -1.37 -12.69 1.05
C GLY A 62 -2.47 -13.75 0.87
N MET A 63 -3.28 -14.01 1.89
CA MET A 63 -4.46 -14.89 1.85
C MET A 63 -5.79 -14.15 1.65
N SER A 64 -5.83 -12.81 1.63
CA SER A 64 -7.06 -12.05 1.42
C SER A 64 -7.66 -12.29 0.03
N ASN A 65 -8.94 -12.62 -0.07
CA ASN A 65 -9.61 -12.78 -1.38
C ASN A 65 -9.89 -11.45 -2.10
N ASP A 66 -9.57 -10.32 -1.48
CA ASP A 66 -9.75 -8.99 -2.05
C ASP A 66 -8.53 -8.58 -2.90
N LEU A 67 -8.71 -8.58 -4.23
CA LEU A 67 -7.67 -8.20 -5.20
C LEU A 67 -7.19 -6.77 -4.98
N HIS A 68 -8.09 -5.85 -4.65
CA HIS A 68 -7.75 -4.45 -4.42
C HIS A 68 -6.76 -4.33 -3.24
N ILE A 69 -7.05 -4.99 -2.11
CA ILE A 69 -6.17 -4.93 -0.93
C ILE A 69 -4.80 -5.56 -1.20
N VAL A 70 -4.76 -6.70 -1.90
CA VAL A 70 -3.49 -7.36 -2.24
C VAL A 70 -2.63 -6.50 -3.15
N ALA A 71 -3.24 -5.93 -4.20
CA ALA A 71 -2.55 -5.06 -5.13
C ALA A 71 -2.07 -3.75 -4.47
N LEU A 72 -2.89 -3.16 -3.61
CA LEU A 72 -2.54 -1.95 -2.89
C LEU A 72 -1.38 -2.16 -1.92
N ARG A 73 -1.41 -3.26 -1.16
CA ARG A 73 -0.28 -3.69 -0.32
C ARG A 73 1.00 -3.84 -1.13
N PHE A 74 0.93 -4.49 -2.29
CA PHE A 74 2.07 -4.67 -3.17
C PHE A 74 2.67 -3.32 -3.60
N CYS A 75 1.82 -2.38 -4.05
CA CYS A 75 2.23 -1.04 -4.43
C CYS A 75 2.91 -0.28 -3.29
N LEU A 76 2.26 -0.19 -2.12
CA LEU A 76 2.80 0.54 -0.96
C LEU A 76 4.16 -0.01 -0.55
N LEU A 77 4.28 -1.33 -0.39
CA LEU A 77 5.54 -1.94 0.02
C LEU A 77 6.65 -1.68 -1.01
N ARG A 78 6.38 -1.85 -2.30
CA ARG A 78 7.36 -1.58 -3.36
C ARG A 78 7.78 -0.11 -3.43
N GLN A 79 6.82 0.82 -3.30
CA GLN A 79 7.08 2.26 -3.29
C GLN A 79 8.00 2.67 -2.14
N HIS A 80 7.86 2.02 -0.98
CA HIS A 80 8.71 2.25 0.19
C HIS A 80 9.98 1.40 0.22
N GLY A 81 10.29 0.69 -0.88
CA GLY A 81 11.55 -0.04 -1.04
C GLY A 81 11.57 -1.46 -0.45
N PHE A 82 10.43 -1.99 -0.01
CA PHE A 82 10.32 -3.38 0.41
C PHE A 82 10.25 -4.30 -0.81
N TRP A 83 10.92 -5.45 -0.70
CA TRP A 83 10.82 -6.50 -1.70
C TRP A 83 9.55 -7.33 -1.46
N VAL A 84 8.66 -7.35 -2.46
CA VAL A 84 7.47 -8.22 -2.45
C VAL A 84 7.42 -9.00 -3.76
N PRO A 85 7.40 -10.35 -3.71
CA PRO A 85 7.31 -11.15 -4.93
C PRO A 85 5.94 -10.97 -5.61
N SER A 86 5.89 -11.11 -6.93
CA SER A 86 4.66 -10.95 -7.72
C SER A 86 3.76 -12.19 -7.73
N ASP A 87 4.25 -13.30 -7.19
CA ASP A 87 3.50 -14.57 -7.02
C ASP A 87 2.31 -14.44 -6.06
N VAL A 88 2.26 -13.37 -5.25
CA VAL A 88 1.08 -13.01 -4.44
C VAL A 88 -0.20 -12.85 -5.27
N PHE A 89 -0.07 -12.63 -6.58
CA PHE A 89 -1.19 -12.53 -7.52
C PHE A 89 -1.62 -13.87 -8.13
N ASP A 90 -0.84 -14.95 -7.95
CA ASP A 90 -1.11 -16.23 -8.61
C ASP A 90 -2.41 -16.88 -8.14
N LYS A 91 -2.85 -16.61 -6.89
CA LYS A 91 -4.16 -17.06 -6.38
C LYS A 91 -5.37 -16.49 -7.13
N PHE A 92 -5.18 -15.39 -7.87
CA PHE A 92 -6.23 -14.76 -8.68
C PHE A 92 -6.26 -15.31 -10.11
N ARG A 93 -5.39 -16.28 -10.42
CA ARG A 93 -5.34 -16.96 -11.70
C ARG A 93 -6.18 -18.24 -11.68
N ASP A 94 -6.70 -18.60 -12.84
CA ASP A 94 -7.39 -19.85 -13.09
C ASP A 94 -6.39 -20.97 -13.44
N GLU A 95 -6.92 -22.19 -13.64
CA GLU A 95 -6.14 -23.38 -14.01
C GLU A 95 -5.36 -23.23 -15.33
N THR A 96 -5.74 -22.27 -16.18
CA THR A 96 -5.04 -21.97 -17.45
C THR A 96 -3.87 -21.01 -17.26
N GLY A 97 -3.70 -20.47 -16.04
CA GLY A 97 -2.73 -19.42 -15.73
C GLY A 97 -3.18 -18.01 -16.09
N SER A 98 -4.42 -17.84 -16.56
CA SER A 98 -5.03 -16.54 -16.86
C SER A 98 -5.70 -15.96 -15.62
N PHE A 99 -5.85 -14.63 -15.53
CA PHE A 99 -6.65 -14.05 -14.44
C PHE A 99 -8.12 -14.52 -14.51
N SER A 100 -8.67 -14.91 -13.36
CA SER A 100 -10.04 -15.44 -13.27
C SER A 100 -11.04 -14.48 -13.93
N LYS A 101 -12.00 -15.04 -14.66
CA LYS A 101 -13.07 -14.27 -15.32
C LYS A 101 -13.95 -13.53 -14.32
N ASP A 102 -14.02 -14.01 -13.08
CA ASP A 102 -14.81 -13.39 -12.00
C ASP A 102 -14.31 -11.98 -11.67
N LEU A 103 -13.02 -11.71 -11.88
CA LEU A 103 -12.41 -10.39 -11.67
C LEU A 103 -12.94 -9.32 -12.62
N ARG A 104 -13.58 -9.69 -13.74
CA ARG A 104 -14.22 -8.73 -14.65
C ARG A 104 -15.29 -7.90 -13.96
N ASN A 105 -15.87 -8.42 -12.88
CA ASN A 105 -16.89 -7.73 -12.09
C ASN A 105 -16.30 -6.89 -10.94
N ASP A 106 -14.97 -6.86 -10.78
CA ASP A 106 -14.26 -6.05 -9.78
C ASP A 106 -13.39 -4.97 -10.45
N PRO A 107 -14.00 -3.85 -10.90
CA PRO A 107 -13.25 -2.77 -11.55
C PRO A 107 -12.21 -2.13 -10.62
N ARG A 108 -12.46 -2.14 -9.31
CA ARG A 108 -11.53 -1.57 -8.31
C ARG A 108 -10.29 -2.45 -8.18
N GLY A 109 -10.46 -3.76 -8.05
CA GLY A 109 -9.36 -4.72 -8.04
C GLY A 109 -8.55 -4.68 -9.33
N LEU A 110 -9.20 -4.60 -10.49
CA LEU A 110 -8.52 -4.50 -11.79
C LEU A 110 -7.68 -3.22 -11.90
N LEU A 111 -8.19 -2.07 -11.47
CA LEU A 111 -7.43 -0.82 -11.47
C LEU A 111 -6.21 -0.90 -10.54
N SER A 112 -6.38 -1.49 -9.36
CA SER A 112 -5.25 -1.66 -8.44
C SER A 112 -4.22 -2.66 -8.97
N LEU A 113 -4.65 -3.74 -9.61
CA LEU A 113 -3.75 -4.69 -10.27
C LEU A 113 -2.97 -4.03 -11.41
N TYR A 114 -3.64 -3.17 -12.21
CA TYR A 114 -2.98 -2.36 -13.23
C TYR A 114 -1.87 -1.49 -12.61
N ASN A 115 -2.15 -0.79 -11.52
CA ASN A 115 -1.15 0.01 -10.81
C ASN A 115 0.02 -0.85 -10.28
N ALA A 116 -0.29 -2.02 -9.72
CA ALA A 116 0.71 -2.96 -9.22
C ALA A 116 1.63 -3.49 -10.32
N ALA A 117 1.08 -3.77 -11.51
CA ALA A 117 1.86 -4.22 -12.66
C ALA A 117 2.91 -3.18 -13.09
N HIS A 118 2.59 -1.88 -13.02
CA HIS A 118 3.55 -0.81 -13.30
C HIS A 118 4.68 -0.77 -12.27
N MET A 119 4.38 -1.03 -10.98
CA MET A 119 5.38 -1.08 -9.92
C MET A 119 6.26 -2.33 -9.96
N ALA A 120 5.79 -3.41 -10.59
CA ALA A 120 6.55 -4.65 -10.72
C ALA A 120 7.71 -4.54 -11.74
N VAL A 121 7.70 -3.53 -12.62
CA VAL A 121 8.75 -3.34 -13.63
C VAL A 121 9.99 -2.73 -12.97
N PRO A 122 11.15 -3.42 -12.96
CA PRO A 122 12.36 -2.95 -12.28
C PRO A 122 12.86 -1.57 -12.73
N GLY A 123 12.55 -1.17 -13.97
CA GLY A 123 12.95 0.13 -14.53
C GLY A 123 12.19 1.35 -13.99
N LEU A 124 10.98 1.18 -13.46
CA LEU A 124 10.13 2.30 -12.99
C LEU A 124 10.37 2.66 -11.51
N MET A 125 10.75 1.70 -10.67
CA MET A 125 11.17 1.95 -9.29
C MET A 125 12.36 2.92 -9.21
N MET A 126 13.29 2.86 -10.17
CA MET A 126 14.46 3.75 -10.22
C MET A 126 14.08 5.20 -10.57
N LEU A 127 13.10 5.42 -11.45
CA LEU A 127 12.58 6.75 -11.78
C LEU A 127 11.82 7.40 -10.61
N GLN A 128 11.03 6.61 -9.88
CA GLN A 128 10.29 7.10 -8.71
C GLN A 128 11.22 7.39 -7.51
N PHE A 129 12.29 6.61 -7.35
CA PHE A 129 13.36 6.88 -6.37
C PHE A 129 14.10 8.20 -6.66
N LEU A 130 14.32 8.53 -7.93
CA LEU A 130 14.93 9.79 -8.36
C LEU A 130 13.98 11.00 -8.22
N HIS A 131 12.66 10.78 -8.34
CA HIS A 131 11.68 11.85 -8.13
C HIS A 131 11.43 12.16 -6.65
N THR A 132 11.51 11.16 -5.77
CA THR A 132 11.28 11.32 -4.31
C THR A 132 12.52 11.80 -3.56
N ARG A 133 13.73 11.61 -4.12
CA ARG A 133 14.97 12.20 -3.60
C ARG A 133 15.50 13.19 -4.63
N GLY A 134 15.05 14.44 -4.53
CA GLY A 134 15.73 15.57 -5.15
C GLY A 134 17.24 15.51 -4.83
N PRO A 135 18.11 16.01 -5.73
CA PRO A 135 19.54 15.83 -5.65
C PRO A 135 20.05 16.37 -4.31
N LYS A 136 20.62 15.47 -3.49
CA LYS A 136 21.46 15.89 -2.37
C LYS A 136 22.69 16.55 -2.98
N SER A 137 22.69 17.87 -3.02
CA SER A 137 23.89 18.68 -3.20
C SER A 137 24.86 18.33 -2.08
N HIS A 138 25.95 17.65 -2.45
CA HIS A 138 27.17 17.61 -1.66
C HIS A 138 28.02 18.85 -1.98
#